data_AF-A0A8S1QQK1-F1
#
_entry.id   AF-A0A8S1QQK1-F1
#
_cell.length_a   1.000
_cell.length_b   1.000
_cell.length_c   1.000
_cell.angle_alpha   90.00
_cell.angle_beta   90.00
_cell.angle_gamma   90.00
#
_symmetry.space_group_name_H-M   'P 1'
#
loop_
_entity.id
_entity.type
_entity.pdbx_description
1 polymer ?
#
loop_
_entity_poly.entity_id
_entity_poly.type
_entity_poly.pdbx_seq_one_letter_code
_entity_poly.pdbx_strand_id
1 'polypeptide(L)'
;MQQLIFDLKNIEAQSQIEKSKLKKIFLELDEIFNEKQDILSPKNTKSNLFQSIRSELFALILQFLDLRTCLRFRLVNRYANICAINFFHYKIKHLYDKSKNLENELNEIQHNYPQDIINQDQLISLQNAHDRLRQLDKAEIFEIRMNTNQHLIIQKVFSLVCILLNPNIKQYQENWSDCQKMLKDYYFLNKILQVEIDNISDSQLQLLQAIHNIEAQQVQNISRVCYSFYLYLYSIVQIRVSKYYIIINQKLHLEKQIKSTTNLIKKLQQISK
;
A
#
# COMPACT_ATOMS: atom_id res chain seq x y z
N MET A 1 5.39 17.22 -15.84
CA MET A 1 6.63 16.84 -16.56
C MET A 1 7.65 16.14 -15.66
N GLN A 2 7.99 16.67 -14.48
CA GLN A 2 9.00 16.03 -13.59
C GLN A 2 8.63 14.62 -13.12
N GLN A 3 7.35 14.36 -12.81
CA GLN A 3 6.88 13.01 -12.44
C GLN A 3 7.04 12.00 -13.60
N LEU A 4 6.69 12.39 -14.82
CA LEU A 4 6.86 11.57 -16.02
C LEU A 4 8.33 11.20 -16.28
N ILE A 5 9.25 12.14 -16.03
CA ILE A 5 10.69 11.89 -16.16
C ILE A 5 11.18 10.91 -15.08
N PHE A 6 10.65 11.00 -13.87
CA PHE A 6 10.96 10.07 -12.78
C PHE A 6 10.44 8.64 -13.10
N ASP A 7 9.21 8.54 -13.58
CA ASP A 7 8.59 7.27 -13.95
C ASP A 7 9.34 6.61 -15.13
N LEU A 8 9.75 7.39 -16.14
CA LEU A 8 10.57 6.92 -17.26
C LEU A 8 11.94 6.40 -16.79
N LYS A 9 12.61 7.10 -15.88
CA LYS A 9 13.88 6.64 -15.31
C LYS A 9 13.74 5.35 -14.51
N ASN A 10 12.63 5.17 -13.79
CA ASN A 10 12.34 3.93 -13.08
C ASN A 10 12.08 2.76 -14.04
N ILE A 11 11.36 3.00 -15.14
CA ILE A 11 11.13 2.01 -16.20
C ILE A 11 12.45 1.62 -16.86
N GLU A 12 13.32 2.59 -17.18
CA GLU A 12 14.65 2.32 -17.74
C GLU A 12 15.52 1.52 -16.77
N ALA A 13 15.52 1.86 -15.48
CA ALA A 13 16.25 1.13 -14.46
C ALA A 13 15.77 -0.33 -14.33
N GLN A 14 14.44 -0.54 -14.32
CA GLN A 14 13.87 -1.89 -14.34
C GLN A 14 14.23 -2.66 -15.61
N SER A 15 14.18 -2.02 -16.78
CA SER A 15 14.60 -2.64 -18.04
C SER A 15 16.07 -3.07 -18.02
N GLN A 16 16.97 -2.26 -17.45
CA GLN A 16 18.38 -2.62 -17.36
C GLN A 16 18.63 -3.78 -16.39
N ILE A 17 17.86 -3.86 -15.29
CA ILE A 17 17.88 -4.99 -14.36
C ILE A 17 17.40 -6.27 -15.05
N GLU A 18 16.35 -6.19 -15.88
CA GLU A 18 15.88 -7.36 -16.64
C GLU A 18 16.90 -7.79 -17.72
N LYS A 19 17.53 -6.83 -18.40
CA LYS A 19 18.56 -7.11 -19.41
C LYS A 19 19.80 -7.77 -18.80
N SER A 20 20.23 -7.35 -17.61
CA SER A 20 21.37 -7.96 -16.92
C SER A 20 21.05 -9.37 -16.43
N LYS A 21 19.82 -9.62 -15.95
CA LYS A 21 19.33 -10.97 -15.62
C LYS A 21 19.34 -11.89 -16.84
N LEU A 22 18.82 -11.44 -17.98
CA LEU A 22 18.83 -12.21 -19.23
C LEU A 22 20.24 -12.54 -19.72
N LYS A 23 21.18 -11.57 -19.60
CA LYS A 23 22.58 -11.78 -19.97
C LYS A 23 23.27 -12.81 -19.05
N LYS A 24 22.99 -12.78 -17.75
CA LYS A 24 23.49 -13.78 -16.80
C LYS A 24 22.99 -15.18 -17.14
N ILE A 25 21.71 -15.31 -17.49
CA ILE A 25 21.13 -16.59 -17.91
C ILE A 25 21.74 -17.08 -19.21
N PHE A 26 21.98 -16.19 -20.18
CA PHE A 26 22.66 -16.57 -21.42
C PHE A 26 24.05 -17.15 -21.14
N LEU A 27 24.80 -16.54 -20.22
CA LEU A 27 26.10 -17.05 -19.79
C LEU A 27 25.98 -18.39 -19.04
N GLU A 28 25.02 -18.53 -18.12
CA GLU A 28 24.77 -19.81 -17.43
C GLU A 28 24.34 -20.92 -18.41
N LEU A 29 23.59 -20.58 -19.47
CA LEU A 29 23.22 -21.49 -20.54
C LEU A 29 24.41 -21.88 -21.41
N ASP A 30 25.29 -20.94 -21.73
CA ASP A 30 26.53 -21.18 -22.46
C ASP A 30 27.50 -22.04 -21.62
N GLU A 31 27.60 -21.80 -20.31
CA GLU A 31 28.38 -22.61 -19.38
C GLU A 31 27.85 -24.03 -19.29
N ILE A 32 26.53 -24.24 -19.14
CA ILE A 32 25.92 -25.59 -19.17
C ILE A 32 26.19 -26.28 -20.51
N PHE A 33 26.18 -25.53 -21.61
CA PHE A 33 26.47 -26.06 -22.95
C PHE A 33 27.94 -26.45 -23.12
N ASN A 34 28.85 -25.69 -22.50
CA ASN A 34 30.30 -25.87 -22.60
C ASN A 34 30.87 -26.87 -21.58
N GLU A 35 30.41 -26.87 -20.33
CA GLU A 35 30.82 -27.84 -19.29
C GLU A 35 30.42 -29.27 -19.63
N LYS A 36 29.38 -29.43 -20.46
CA LYS A 36 28.90 -30.74 -20.86
C LYS A 36 29.34 -31.15 -22.29
N GLN A 37 30.46 -30.65 -22.80
CA GLN A 37 31.07 -31.14 -24.06
C GLN A 37 31.46 -32.63 -24.02
N ASP A 38 31.67 -33.21 -22.84
CA ASP A 38 31.85 -34.66 -22.64
C ASP A 38 30.61 -35.50 -23.01
N ILE A 39 29.46 -34.85 -23.25
CA ILE A 39 28.26 -35.57 -23.65
C ILE A 39 28.30 -36.04 -25.13
N LEU A 40 29.26 -35.56 -25.93
CA LEU A 40 29.53 -36.14 -27.26
C LEU A 40 30.15 -37.56 -27.19
N SER A 41 30.29 -38.15 -25.99
CA SER A 41 30.67 -39.55 -25.87
C SER A 41 29.66 -40.45 -26.60
N PRO A 42 30.13 -41.43 -27.40
CA PRO A 42 29.28 -42.27 -28.24
C PRO A 42 28.31 -43.18 -27.46
N LYS A 43 28.38 -43.18 -26.12
CA LYS A 43 27.50 -43.97 -25.24
C LYS A 43 26.22 -43.23 -24.83
N ASN A 44 26.13 -41.92 -25.04
CA ASN A 44 24.93 -41.14 -24.73
C ASN A 44 24.03 -41.03 -25.96
N THR A 45 22.86 -41.67 -25.93
CA THR A 45 21.86 -41.51 -27.00
C THR A 45 21.34 -40.07 -27.00
N LYS A 46 21.13 -39.49 -28.20
CA LYS A 46 20.56 -38.13 -28.38
C LYS A 46 19.33 -37.90 -27.50
N SER A 47 18.48 -38.92 -27.32
CA SER A 47 17.34 -38.96 -26.40
C SER A 47 17.66 -38.46 -24.99
N ASN A 48 18.73 -39.00 -24.38
CA ASN A 48 19.07 -38.75 -22.98
C ASN A 48 19.73 -37.38 -22.78
N LEU A 49 20.49 -36.89 -23.77
CA LEU A 49 20.98 -35.50 -23.83
C LEU A 49 19.84 -34.50 -23.80
N PHE A 50 18.90 -34.68 -24.74
CA PHE A 50 17.83 -33.73 -24.95
C PHE A 50 16.87 -33.72 -23.77
N GLN A 51 16.86 -34.78 -22.94
CA GLN A 51 16.04 -34.86 -21.75
C GLN A 51 16.58 -34.01 -20.59
N SER A 52 17.89 -34.05 -20.31
CA SER A 52 18.50 -33.29 -19.21
C SER A 52 18.68 -31.81 -19.55
N ILE A 53 19.17 -31.51 -20.76
CA ILE A 53 19.42 -30.14 -21.23
C ILE A 53 18.09 -29.38 -21.39
N ARG A 54 17.02 -30.03 -21.90
CA ARG A 54 15.71 -29.35 -22.02
C ARG A 54 15.08 -29.06 -20.66
N SER A 55 15.20 -29.92 -19.66
CA SER A 55 14.58 -29.64 -18.35
C SER A 55 15.21 -28.44 -17.64
N GLU A 56 16.54 -28.29 -17.72
CA GLU A 56 17.28 -27.18 -17.14
C GLU A 56 17.00 -25.87 -17.90
N LEU A 57 17.07 -25.89 -19.25
CA LEU A 57 16.69 -24.76 -20.10
C LEU A 57 15.23 -24.34 -19.91
N PHE A 58 14.30 -25.30 -19.82
CA PHE A 58 12.90 -24.98 -19.56
C PHE A 58 12.71 -24.37 -18.18
N ALA A 59 13.38 -24.85 -17.13
CA ALA A 59 13.29 -24.26 -15.80
C ALA A 59 13.71 -22.78 -15.79
N LEU A 60 14.73 -22.42 -16.58
CA LEU A 60 15.18 -21.03 -16.77
C LEU A 60 14.18 -20.20 -17.59
N ILE A 61 13.67 -20.74 -18.71
CA ILE A 61 12.65 -20.08 -19.56
C ILE A 61 11.34 -19.83 -18.78
N LEU A 62 10.97 -20.75 -17.90
CA LEU A 62 9.77 -20.69 -17.06
C LEU A 62 9.84 -19.62 -15.96
N GLN A 63 11.02 -19.06 -15.67
CA GLN A 63 11.15 -17.91 -14.77
C GLN A 63 10.58 -16.62 -15.40
N PHE A 64 10.46 -16.58 -16.74
CA PHE A 64 10.11 -15.38 -17.50
C PHE A 64 8.81 -15.48 -18.32
N LEU A 65 8.27 -16.69 -18.50
CA LEU A 65 7.00 -16.88 -19.21
C LEU A 65 5.80 -16.80 -18.28
N ASP A 66 4.75 -16.10 -18.70
CA ASP A 66 3.46 -16.15 -18.02
C ASP A 66 2.77 -17.51 -18.25
N LEU A 67 1.85 -17.87 -17.35
CA LEU A 67 1.10 -19.13 -17.41
C LEU A 67 0.41 -19.29 -18.78
N ARG A 68 -0.08 -18.19 -19.35
CA ARG A 68 -0.80 -18.17 -20.62
C ARG A 68 0.09 -18.57 -21.80
N THR A 69 1.34 -18.11 -21.82
CA THR A 69 2.32 -18.45 -22.86
C THR A 69 2.79 -19.89 -22.71
N CYS A 70 3.00 -20.36 -21.48
CA CYS A 70 3.32 -21.77 -21.20
C CYS A 70 2.19 -22.71 -21.64
N LEU A 71 0.93 -22.33 -21.37
CA LEU A 71 -0.25 -23.08 -21.79
C LEU A 71 -0.46 -23.07 -23.32
N ARG A 72 0.00 -22.03 -24.03
CA ARG A 72 -0.02 -22.00 -25.51
C ARG A 72 0.99 -22.98 -26.11
N PHE A 73 2.16 -23.15 -25.49
CA PHE A 73 3.13 -24.19 -25.88
C PHE A 73 2.60 -25.62 -25.62
N ARG A 74 1.65 -25.77 -24.68
CA ARG A 74 1.04 -27.04 -24.27
C ARG A 74 0.35 -27.79 -25.42
N LEU A 75 -0.02 -27.10 -26.50
CA LEU A 75 -0.74 -27.69 -27.63
C LEU A 75 0.12 -28.51 -28.60
N VAL A 76 1.46 -28.51 -28.46
CA VAL A 76 2.34 -29.05 -29.51
C VAL A 76 3.15 -30.29 -29.06
N ASN A 77 3.18 -30.67 -27.78
CA ASN A 77 4.21 -31.63 -27.32
C ASN A 77 3.75 -32.65 -26.25
N ARG A 78 4.12 -33.92 -26.43
CA ARG A 78 3.91 -35.02 -25.44
C ARG A 78 4.56 -34.74 -24.07
N TYR A 79 5.57 -33.87 -24.02
CA TYR A 79 6.25 -33.48 -22.78
C TYR A 79 5.59 -32.29 -22.05
N ALA A 80 4.50 -31.74 -22.59
CA ALA A 80 3.82 -30.58 -22.04
C ALA A 80 3.33 -30.77 -20.60
N ASN A 81 2.94 -31.99 -20.21
CA ASN A 81 2.54 -32.30 -18.84
C ASN A 81 3.73 -32.24 -17.87
N ILE A 82 4.89 -32.76 -18.27
CA ILE A 82 6.12 -32.70 -17.45
C ILE A 82 6.59 -31.25 -17.29
N CYS A 83 6.56 -30.46 -18.37
CA CYS A 83 6.87 -29.04 -18.32
C CYS A 83 5.90 -28.26 -17.42
N ALA A 84 4.60 -28.56 -17.48
CA ALA A 84 3.60 -27.93 -16.62
C ALA A 84 3.82 -28.29 -15.14
N ILE A 85 4.10 -29.56 -14.82
CA ILE A 85 4.41 -30.00 -13.45
C ILE A 85 5.65 -29.27 -12.92
N ASN A 86 6.73 -29.21 -13.71
CA ASN A 86 7.95 -28.51 -13.31
C ASN A 86 7.74 -27.00 -13.15
N PHE A 87 6.92 -26.38 -14.00
CA PHE A 87 6.50 -24.99 -13.86
C PHE A 87 5.75 -24.75 -12.55
N PHE A 88 4.77 -25.60 -12.25
CA PHE A 88 3.99 -25.48 -11.02
C PHE A 88 4.88 -25.69 -9.79
N HIS A 89 5.77 -26.68 -9.79
CA HIS A 89 6.74 -26.88 -8.72
C HIS A 89 7.65 -25.67 -8.50
N TYR A 90 8.21 -25.11 -9.58
CA TYR A 90 9.05 -23.92 -9.50
C TYR A 90 8.26 -22.72 -8.95
N LYS A 91 7.05 -22.47 -9.49
CA LYS A 91 6.21 -21.35 -9.06
C LYS A 91 5.77 -21.49 -7.61
N ILE A 92 5.40 -22.69 -7.18
CA ILE A 92 5.06 -22.99 -5.79
C ILE A 92 6.26 -22.72 -4.88
N LYS A 93 7.45 -23.23 -5.24
CA LYS A 93 8.69 -22.98 -4.47
C LYS A 93 8.99 -21.49 -4.33
N HIS A 94 8.96 -20.75 -5.43
CA HIS A 94 9.17 -19.30 -5.42
C HIS A 94 8.14 -18.56 -4.55
N LEU A 95 6.86 -18.97 -4.58
CA LEU A 95 5.83 -18.37 -3.73
C LEU A 95 6.04 -18.70 -2.25
N TYR A 96 6.52 -19.90 -1.93
CA TYR A 96 6.92 -20.25 -0.56
C TYR A 96 8.08 -19.39 -0.06
N ASP A 97 9.14 -19.24 -0.86
CA ASP A 97 10.29 -18.39 -0.51
C ASP A 97 9.83 -16.94 -0.29
N LYS A 98 8.95 -16.43 -1.16
CA LYS A 98 8.33 -15.11 -0.99
C LYS A 98 7.50 -15.01 0.30
N SER A 99 6.67 -16.01 0.61
CA SER A 99 5.87 -16.02 1.84
C SER A 99 6.76 -16.00 3.08
N LYS A 100 7.83 -16.80 3.09
CA LYS A 100 8.78 -16.88 4.20
C LYS A 100 9.51 -15.55 4.41
N ASN A 101 9.91 -14.86 3.33
CA ASN A 101 10.52 -13.55 3.44
C ASN A 101 9.55 -12.52 4.04
N LEU A 102 8.29 -12.50 3.59
CA LEU A 102 7.26 -11.61 4.15
C LEU A 102 6.97 -11.92 5.63
N GLU A 103 6.98 -13.19 6.02
CA GLU A 103 6.84 -13.62 7.41
C GLU A 103 8.02 -13.17 8.27
N ASN A 104 9.25 -13.22 7.74
CA ASN A 104 10.43 -12.69 8.44
C ASN A 104 10.33 -11.17 8.65
N GLU A 105 9.96 -10.40 7.62
CA GLU A 105 9.74 -8.95 7.74
C GLU A 105 8.67 -8.63 8.79
N LEU A 106 7.58 -9.41 8.83
CA LEU A 106 6.52 -9.26 9.82
C LEU A 106 7.01 -9.59 11.24
N ASN A 107 7.83 -10.63 11.40
CA ASN A 107 8.42 -10.99 12.68
C ASN A 107 9.41 -9.92 13.18
N GLU A 108 10.21 -9.34 12.29
CA GLU A 108 11.10 -8.21 12.62
C GLU A 108 10.31 -6.99 13.12
N ILE A 109 9.20 -6.65 12.45
CA ILE A 109 8.31 -5.58 12.90
C ILE A 109 7.72 -5.90 14.29
N GLN A 110 7.26 -7.13 14.52
CA GLN A 110 6.69 -7.53 15.82
C GLN A 110 7.72 -7.53 16.95
N HIS A 111 8.96 -7.93 16.66
CA HIS A 111 10.05 -7.95 17.62
C HIS A 111 10.53 -6.54 17.97
N ASN A 112 10.70 -5.68 16.96
CA ASN A 112 11.20 -4.31 17.14
C ASN A 112 10.13 -3.36 17.70
N TYR A 113 8.86 -3.67 17.49
CA TYR A 113 7.71 -2.87 17.94
C TYR A 113 6.69 -3.76 18.65
N PRO A 114 6.99 -4.20 19.89
CA PRO A 114 6.02 -4.95 20.70
C PRO A 114 4.74 -4.12 20.85
N GLN A 115 3.60 -4.83 20.98
CA GLN A 115 2.23 -4.29 20.98
C GLN A 115 1.99 -3.12 21.95
N ASP A 116 2.91 -2.85 22.87
CA ASP A 116 2.73 -1.94 24.01
C ASP A 116 3.31 -0.53 23.80
N ILE A 117 3.92 -0.20 22.65
CA ILE A 117 4.24 1.19 22.29
C ILE A 117 3.02 1.83 21.62
N ILE A 118 1.86 1.69 22.25
CA ILE A 118 0.69 2.50 21.93
C ILE A 118 0.91 3.77 22.71
N ASN A 119 1.05 4.90 22.02
CA ASN A 119 0.72 6.19 22.62
C ASN A 119 -0.79 6.15 22.92
N GLN A 120 -1.16 5.53 24.04
CA GLN A 120 -2.52 5.56 24.58
C GLN A 120 -2.99 7.01 24.56
N ASP A 121 -2.09 7.94 24.85
CA ASP A 121 -2.29 9.38 24.78
C ASP A 121 -2.85 9.91 23.46
N GLN A 122 -2.42 9.39 22.29
CA GLN A 122 -2.91 9.86 20.98
C GLN A 122 -4.31 9.33 20.68
N LEU A 123 -4.57 8.06 21.01
CA LEU A 123 -5.91 7.46 20.87
C LEU A 123 -6.89 8.07 21.88
N ILE A 124 -6.46 8.28 23.12
CA ILE A 124 -7.20 8.99 24.17
C ILE A 124 -7.48 10.43 23.73
N SER A 125 -6.49 11.12 23.15
CA SER A 125 -6.66 12.48 22.62
C SER A 125 -7.74 12.51 21.54
N LEU A 126 -7.74 11.55 20.61
CA LEU A 126 -8.77 11.44 19.58
C LEU A 126 -10.15 11.11 20.18
N GLN A 127 -10.23 10.19 21.15
CA GLN A 127 -11.47 9.86 21.85
C GLN A 127 -12.05 11.09 22.58
N ASN A 128 -11.21 11.82 23.31
CA ASN A 128 -11.59 13.06 23.97
C ASN A 128 -12.10 14.10 22.96
N ALA A 129 -11.48 14.20 21.78
CA ALA A 129 -11.95 15.07 20.72
C ALA A 129 -13.30 14.63 20.14
N HIS A 130 -13.51 13.32 19.94
CA HIS A 130 -14.81 12.76 19.53
C HIS A 130 -15.91 13.09 20.54
N ASP A 131 -15.64 12.92 21.84
CA ASP A 131 -16.62 13.20 22.88
C ASP A 131 -16.95 14.70 22.96
N ARG A 132 -15.96 15.57 22.79
CA ARG A 132 -16.19 17.01 22.67
C ARG A 132 -17.06 17.37 21.48
N LEU A 133 -16.87 16.73 20.32
CA LEU A 133 -17.72 16.94 19.15
C LEU A 133 -19.15 16.44 19.36
N ARG A 134 -19.34 15.32 20.08
CA ARG A 134 -20.67 14.78 20.42
C ARG A 134 -21.46 15.65 21.38
N GLN A 135 -20.78 16.44 22.20
CA GLN A 135 -21.38 17.40 23.13
C GLN A 135 -21.78 18.72 22.48
N LEU A 136 -21.50 18.93 21.19
CA LEU A 136 -21.87 20.16 20.49
C LEU A 136 -23.35 20.17 20.13
N ASP A 137 -24.01 21.26 20.46
CA ASP A 137 -25.41 21.46 20.11
C ASP A 137 -25.55 22.09 18.72
N LYS A 138 -26.68 21.79 18.05
CA LYS A 138 -26.99 22.35 16.72
C LYS A 138 -27.04 23.87 16.72
N ALA A 139 -27.45 24.47 17.83
CA ALA A 139 -27.49 25.93 18.00
C ALA A 139 -26.08 26.53 17.94
N GLU A 140 -25.11 25.94 18.62
CA GLU A 140 -23.73 26.43 18.65
C GLU A 140 -23.07 26.38 17.26
N ILE A 141 -23.35 25.32 16.48
CA ILE A 141 -22.90 25.21 15.08
C ILE A 141 -23.58 26.25 14.19
N PHE A 142 -24.87 26.48 14.41
CA PHE A 142 -25.63 27.49 13.68
C PHE A 142 -25.09 28.91 13.93
N GLU A 143 -24.72 29.24 15.17
CA GLU A 143 -24.13 30.53 15.54
C GLU A 143 -22.83 30.80 14.78
N ILE A 144 -21.91 29.83 14.75
CA ILE A 144 -20.67 29.95 13.96
C ILE A 144 -20.98 30.22 12.49
N ARG A 145 -21.96 29.49 11.94
CA ARG A 145 -22.32 29.60 10.51
C ARG A 145 -22.88 30.98 10.16
N MET A 146 -23.67 31.57 11.06
CA MET A 146 -24.30 32.88 10.87
C MET A 146 -23.36 34.05 11.12
N ASN A 147 -22.21 33.83 11.76
CA ASN A 147 -21.26 34.90 12.03
C ASN A 147 -20.65 35.41 10.70
N THR A 148 -21.04 36.60 10.27
CA THR A 148 -20.67 37.17 8.95
C THR A 148 -19.27 37.76 8.93
N ASN A 149 -18.71 38.14 10.09
CA ASN A 149 -17.32 38.59 10.25
C ASN A 149 -16.49 37.45 10.85
N GLN A 150 -16.23 36.45 10.02
CA GLN A 150 -15.47 35.27 10.40
C GLN A 150 -14.05 35.67 10.82
N HIS A 151 -13.67 35.32 12.04
CA HIS A 151 -12.26 35.35 12.43
C HIS A 151 -11.48 34.43 11.49
N LEU A 152 -10.35 34.90 10.93
CA LEU A 152 -9.54 34.14 9.95
C LEU A 152 -9.25 32.71 10.41
N ILE A 153 -8.98 32.52 11.71
CA ILE A 153 -8.74 31.22 12.33
C ILE A 153 -9.94 30.27 12.20
N ILE A 154 -11.17 30.74 12.37
CA ILE A 154 -12.38 29.92 12.20
C ILE A 154 -12.45 29.41 10.76
N GLN A 155 -12.28 30.31 9.80
CA GLN A 155 -12.30 29.96 8.37
C GLN A 155 -11.25 28.91 8.03
N LYS A 156 -10.02 29.04 8.56
CA LYS A 156 -8.94 28.06 8.36
C LYS A 156 -9.31 26.69 8.91
N VAL A 157 -9.78 26.61 10.17
CA VAL A 157 -10.18 25.34 10.79
C VAL A 157 -11.28 24.66 9.99
N PHE A 158 -12.34 25.37 9.62
CA PHE A 158 -13.44 24.76 8.84
C PHE A 158 -13.07 24.44 7.40
N SER A 159 -12.13 25.16 6.79
CA SER A 159 -11.57 24.78 5.49
C SER A 159 -10.84 23.44 5.57
N LEU A 160 -10.10 23.19 6.66
CA LEU A 160 -9.46 21.89 6.91
C LEU A 160 -10.50 20.78 7.17
N VAL A 161 -11.60 21.08 7.87
CA VAL A 161 -12.72 20.14 8.00
C VAL A 161 -13.33 19.79 6.64
N CYS A 162 -13.47 20.76 5.73
CA CYS A 162 -13.94 20.50 4.37
C CYS A 162 -13.02 19.54 3.62
N ILE A 163 -11.69 19.72 3.75
CA ILE A 163 -10.68 18.85 3.16
C ILE A 163 -10.76 17.44 3.73
N LEU A 164 -10.98 17.31 5.04
CA LEU A 164 -11.16 16.02 5.69
C LEU A 164 -12.36 15.26 5.11
N LEU A 165 -13.49 15.93 4.94
CA LEU A 165 -14.73 15.31 4.47
C LEU A 165 -14.81 15.11 2.96
N ASN A 166 -13.98 15.80 2.17
CA ASN A 166 -14.02 15.72 0.72
C ASN A 166 -12.66 15.31 0.13
N PRO A 167 -12.48 14.01 -0.18
CA PRO A 167 -11.21 13.49 -0.70
C PRO A 167 -10.84 13.96 -2.10
N ASN A 168 -11.78 14.59 -2.82
CA ASN A 168 -11.52 15.10 -4.16
C ASN A 168 -10.88 16.50 -4.17
N ILE A 169 -10.73 17.14 -3.01
CA ILE A 169 -10.12 18.47 -2.92
C ILE A 169 -8.61 18.34 -3.13
N LYS A 170 -8.12 18.88 -4.25
CA LYS A 170 -6.70 18.83 -4.63
C LYS A 170 -5.89 20.02 -4.13
N GLN A 171 -6.55 21.09 -3.73
CA GLN A 171 -5.91 22.35 -3.34
C GLN A 171 -6.66 22.96 -2.16
N TYR A 172 -5.90 23.51 -1.22
CA TYR A 172 -6.45 24.30 -0.13
C TYR A 172 -7.06 25.60 -0.70
N GLN A 173 -8.36 25.81 -0.44
CA GLN A 173 -9.07 27.02 -0.80
C GLN A 173 -9.78 27.55 0.44
N GLU A 174 -9.41 28.76 0.87
CA GLU A 174 -10.07 29.45 1.98
C GLU A 174 -11.40 30.04 1.52
N ASN A 175 -12.36 29.20 1.13
CA ASN A 175 -13.69 29.66 0.76
C ASN A 175 -14.69 29.44 1.89
N TRP A 176 -14.96 30.51 2.65
CA TRP A 176 -15.94 30.47 3.73
C TRP A 176 -17.36 30.11 3.25
N SER A 177 -17.75 30.54 2.05
CA SER A 177 -19.09 30.23 1.52
C SER A 177 -19.32 28.72 1.38
N ASP A 178 -18.29 27.98 0.97
CA ASP A 178 -18.37 26.53 0.84
C ASP A 178 -18.38 25.84 2.21
N CYS A 179 -17.63 26.38 3.17
CA CYS A 179 -17.70 25.95 4.57
C CYS A 179 -19.12 26.14 5.14
N GLN A 180 -19.77 27.27 4.86
CA GLN A 180 -21.15 27.53 5.31
C GLN A 180 -22.17 26.55 4.72
N LYS A 181 -22.00 26.15 3.46
CA LYS A 181 -22.86 25.14 2.82
C LYS A 181 -22.71 23.80 3.53
N MET A 182 -21.48 23.41 3.87
CA MET A 182 -21.21 22.18 4.61
C MET A 182 -21.78 22.23 6.03
N LEU A 183 -21.62 23.35 6.74
CA LEU A 183 -22.18 23.54 8.09
C LEU A 183 -23.72 23.58 8.12
N LYS A 184 -24.37 23.77 6.96
CA LYS A 184 -25.83 23.67 6.82
C LYS A 184 -26.31 22.22 6.76
N ASP A 185 -25.44 21.26 6.46
CA ASP A 185 -25.80 19.85 6.34
C ASP A 185 -26.24 19.29 7.70
N TYR A 186 -27.47 18.75 7.75
CA TYR A 186 -28.04 18.15 8.95
C TYR A 186 -27.19 16.98 9.49
N TYR A 187 -26.50 16.27 8.62
CA TYR A 187 -25.65 15.13 8.96
C TYR A 187 -24.17 15.49 9.11
N PHE A 188 -23.83 16.79 9.12
CA PHE A 188 -22.45 17.27 9.16
C PHE A 188 -21.63 16.64 10.29
N LEU A 189 -22.09 16.71 11.54
CA LEU A 189 -21.39 16.12 12.68
C LEU A 189 -21.26 14.60 12.54
N ASN A 190 -22.31 13.92 12.10
CA ASN A 190 -22.26 12.46 11.91
C ASN A 190 -21.23 12.06 10.86
N LYS A 191 -21.13 12.81 9.76
CA LYS A 191 -20.11 12.58 8.72
C LYS A 191 -18.71 12.73 9.27
N ILE A 192 -18.46 13.73 10.11
CA ILE A 192 -17.16 13.94 10.77
C ILE A 192 -16.84 12.79 11.70
N LEU A 193 -17.78 12.40 12.56
CA LEU A 193 -17.58 11.33 13.54
C LEU A 193 -17.39 9.94 12.89
N GLN A 194 -17.80 9.78 11.63
CA GLN A 194 -17.67 8.54 10.84
C GLN A 194 -16.43 8.52 9.94
N VAL A 195 -15.57 9.55 9.98
CA VAL A 195 -14.34 9.54 9.17
C VAL A 195 -13.43 8.42 9.62
N GLU A 196 -13.17 7.48 8.70
CA GLU A 196 -12.15 6.46 8.87
C GLU A 196 -10.78 7.07 8.57
N ILE A 197 -9.92 7.13 9.59
CA ILE A 197 -8.57 7.69 9.50
C ILE A 197 -7.75 6.98 8.41
N ASP A 198 -8.00 5.70 8.17
CA ASP A 198 -7.35 4.89 7.14
C ASP A 198 -7.68 5.31 5.71
N ASN A 199 -8.83 5.96 5.50
CA ASN A 199 -9.26 6.40 4.18
C ASN A 199 -8.71 7.78 3.81
N ILE A 200 -7.99 8.45 4.71
CA ILE A 200 -7.38 9.76 4.44
C ILE A 200 -6.17 9.55 3.54
N SER A 201 -6.23 10.10 2.33
CA SER A 201 -5.11 10.04 1.37
C SER A 201 -3.91 10.88 1.83
N ASP A 202 -2.71 10.53 1.37
CA ASP A 202 -1.50 11.29 1.73
C ASP A 202 -1.53 12.73 1.22
N SER A 203 -2.19 12.99 0.07
CA SER A 203 -2.40 14.35 -0.43
C SER A 203 -3.33 15.16 0.46
N GLN A 204 -4.40 14.55 1.01
CA GLN A 204 -5.25 15.22 1.99
C GLN A 204 -4.46 15.48 3.28
N LEU A 205 -3.69 14.49 3.73
CA LEU A 205 -2.89 14.61 4.95
C LEU A 205 -1.90 15.77 4.87
N GLN A 206 -1.23 15.96 3.72
CA GLN A 206 -0.33 17.10 3.49
C GLN A 206 -1.03 18.45 3.64
N LEU A 207 -2.27 18.57 3.16
CA LEU A 207 -3.06 19.79 3.34
C LEU A 207 -3.52 19.95 4.80
N LEU A 208 -3.92 18.85 5.45
CA LEU A 208 -4.38 18.84 6.84
C LEU A 208 -3.28 19.20 7.84
N GLN A 209 -2.01 18.97 7.52
CA GLN A 209 -0.86 19.36 8.36
C GLN A 209 -0.80 20.87 8.63
N ALA A 210 -1.48 21.71 7.84
CA ALA A 210 -1.63 23.14 8.13
C ALA A 210 -2.28 23.43 9.50
N ILE A 211 -2.98 22.45 10.10
CA ILE A 211 -3.53 22.55 11.46
C ILE A 211 -2.45 22.86 12.51
N HIS A 212 -1.21 22.42 12.30
CA HIS A 212 -0.09 22.67 13.23
C HIS A 212 0.37 24.13 13.24
N ASN A 213 0.01 24.91 12.22
CA ASN A 213 0.31 26.33 12.17
C ASN A 213 -0.72 27.19 12.92
N ILE A 214 -1.75 26.56 13.51
CA ILE A 214 -2.81 27.24 14.25
C ILE A 214 -2.59 26.99 15.74
N GLU A 215 -2.45 28.05 16.53
CA GLU A 215 -2.24 27.93 17.97
C GLU A 215 -3.54 27.54 18.70
N ALA A 216 -3.52 26.43 19.44
CA ALA A 216 -4.67 25.90 20.17
C ALA A 216 -5.34 26.92 21.10
N GLN A 217 -4.54 27.72 21.82
CA GLN A 217 -5.04 28.75 22.75
C GLN A 217 -5.81 29.85 22.01
N GLN A 218 -5.34 30.26 20.83
CA GLN A 218 -6.03 31.25 20.01
C GLN A 218 -7.40 30.73 19.58
N VAL A 219 -7.48 29.47 19.12
CA VAL A 219 -8.76 28.85 18.72
C VAL A 219 -9.73 28.78 19.90
N GLN A 220 -9.24 28.35 21.06
CA GLN A 220 -10.05 28.23 22.28
C GLN A 220 -10.64 29.55 22.74
N ASN A 221 -9.86 30.64 22.66
CA ASN A 221 -10.32 31.98 23.03
C ASN A 221 -11.38 32.54 22.08
N ILE A 222 -11.40 32.09 20.83
CA ILE A 222 -12.34 32.55 19.81
C ILE A 222 -13.67 31.80 19.91
N SER A 223 -13.62 30.47 20.00
CA SER A 223 -14.83 29.66 20.02
C SER A 223 -14.59 28.24 20.54
N ARG A 224 -15.40 27.82 21.50
CA ARG A 224 -15.44 26.44 22.00
C ARG A 224 -15.70 25.44 20.89
N VAL A 225 -16.65 25.72 19.99
CA VAL A 225 -17.01 24.80 18.90
C VAL A 225 -15.87 24.67 17.90
N CYS A 226 -15.27 25.81 17.50
CA CYS A 226 -14.09 25.80 16.63
C CYS A 226 -12.92 25.02 17.26
N TYR A 227 -12.75 25.14 18.58
CA TYR A 227 -11.72 24.42 19.32
C TYR A 227 -11.96 22.91 19.34
N SER A 228 -13.21 22.44 19.48
CA SER A 228 -13.54 21.01 19.37
C SER A 228 -13.15 20.44 18.00
N PHE A 229 -13.44 21.16 16.90
CA PHE A 229 -13.02 20.75 15.56
C PHE A 229 -11.51 20.79 15.38
N TYR A 230 -10.84 21.82 15.90
CA TYR A 230 -9.38 21.92 15.88
C TYR A 230 -8.72 20.71 16.54
N LEU A 231 -9.18 20.34 17.75
CA LEU A 231 -8.61 19.19 18.46
C LEU A 231 -8.81 17.90 17.70
N TYR A 232 -9.99 17.70 17.11
CA TYR A 232 -10.27 16.52 16.31
C TYR A 232 -9.33 16.39 15.11
N LEU A 233 -9.19 17.47 14.33
CA LEU A 233 -8.26 17.51 13.19
C LEU A 233 -6.81 17.29 13.63
N TYR A 234 -6.40 17.95 14.73
CA TYR A 234 -5.06 17.83 15.27
C TYR A 234 -4.75 16.38 15.68
N SER A 235 -5.66 15.72 16.41
CA SER A 235 -5.51 14.32 16.84
C SER A 235 -5.44 13.36 15.64
N ILE A 236 -6.25 13.56 14.60
CA ILE A 236 -6.18 12.76 13.36
C ILE A 236 -4.80 12.88 12.71
N VAL A 237 -4.30 14.11 12.52
CA VAL A 237 -3.00 14.35 11.88
C VAL A 237 -1.88 13.73 12.71
N GLN A 238 -1.92 13.89 14.03
CA GLN A 238 -0.94 13.30 14.94
C GLN A 238 -0.92 11.77 14.86
N ILE A 239 -2.09 11.13 14.79
CA ILE A 239 -2.18 9.67 14.60
C ILE A 239 -1.59 9.28 13.24
N ARG A 240 -2.02 9.93 12.15
CA ARG A 240 -1.57 9.62 10.78
C ARG A 240 -0.06 9.77 10.57
N VAL A 241 0.56 10.74 11.23
CA VAL A 241 2.02 11.00 11.15
C VAL A 241 2.80 10.16 12.17
N SER A 242 2.11 9.54 13.14
CA SER A 242 2.78 8.71 14.14
C SER A 242 3.48 7.51 13.48
N LYS A 243 4.70 7.22 13.94
CA LYS A 243 5.46 6.03 13.50
C LYS A 243 4.65 4.75 13.71
N TYR A 244 3.86 4.69 14.80
CA TYR A 244 3.02 3.56 15.14
C TYR A 244 1.96 3.27 14.06
N TYR A 245 1.22 4.29 13.64
CA TYR A 245 0.20 4.15 12.62
C TYR A 245 0.78 3.64 11.28
N ILE A 246 1.94 4.15 10.90
CA ILE A 246 2.69 3.68 9.72
C ILE A 246 3.04 2.19 9.87
N ILE A 247 3.56 1.79 11.04
CA ILE A 247 3.97 0.41 11.32
C ILE A 247 2.77 -0.55 11.32
N ILE A 248 1.64 -0.18 11.93
CA ILE A 248 0.42 -1.02 11.89
C ILE A 248 -0.04 -1.22 10.44
N ASN A 249 -0.09 -0.15 9.66
CA ASN A 249 -0.54 -0.25 8.28
C ASN A 249 0.40 -1.10 7.43
N GLN A 250 1.71 -0.99 7.67
CA GLN A 250 2.70 -1.89 7.07
C GLN A 250 2.44 -3.35 7.47
N LYS A 251 2.24 -3.63 8.76
CA LYS A 251 1.91 -4.98 9.26
C LYS A 251 0.64 -5.53 8.60
N LEU A 252 -0.45 -4.77 8.59
CA LEU A 252 -1.73 -5.17 7.97
C LEU A 252 -1.56 -5.44 6.46
N HIS A 253 -0.76 -4.65 5.77
CA HIS A 253 -0.46 -4.87 4.36
C HIS A 253 0.33 -6.17 4.15
N LEU A 254 1.37 -6.43 4.94
CA LEU A 254 2.14 -7.68 4.90
C LEU A 254 1.24 -8.90 5.16
N GLU A 255 0.38 -8.85 6.18
CA GLU A 255 -0.57 -9.92 6.49
C GLU A 255 -1.51 -10.22 5.32
N LYS A 256 -2.04 -9.19 4.64
CA LYS A 256 -2.86 -9.35 3.43
C LYS A 256 -2.08 -10.01 2.30
N GLN A 257 -0.82 -9.60 2.09
CA GLN A 257 0.03 -10.19 1.05
C GLN A 257 0.36 -11.66 1.33
N ILE A 258 0.71 -12.00 2.57
CA ILE A 258 0.95 -13.38 3.01
C ILE A 258 -0.30 -14.22 2.74
N LYS A 259 -1.48 -13.77 3.21
CA LYS A 259 -2.75 -14.47 3.01
C LYS A 259 -3.03 -14.71 1.52
N SER A 260 -2.81 -13.70 0.67
CA SER A 260 -2.99 -13.84 -0.78
C SER A 260 -2.04 -14.87 -1.40
N THR A 261 -0.77 -14.86 -0.97
CA THR A 261 0.29 -15.73 -1.47
C THR A 261 0.02 -17.18 -1.07
N THR A 262 -0.33 -17.41 0.19
CA THR A 262 -0.72 -18.72 0.72
C THR A 262 -1.94 -19.30 0.01
N ASN A 263 -2.93 -18.46 -0.31
CA ASN A 263 -4.10 -18.90 -1.10
C ASN A 263 -3.71 -19.30 -2.54
N LEU A 264 -2.79 -18.57 -3.17
CA LEU A 264 -2.27 -18.93 -4.49
C LEU A 264 -1.50 -20.25 -4.47
N ILE A 265 -0.64 -20.46 -3.45
CA ILE A 265 0.07 -21.72 -3.25
C ILE A 265 -0.92 -22.89 -3.16
N LYS A 266 -1.95 -22.77 -2.31
CA LYS A 266 -2.98 -23.81 -2.15
C LYS A 266 -3.69 -24.13 -3.47
N LYS A 267 -4.06 -23.10 -4.24
CA LYS A 267 -4.70 -23.28 -5.57
C LYS A 267 -3.77 -23.98 -6.55
N LEU A 268 -2.49 -23.59 -6.62
CA LEU A 268 -1.53 -24.22 -7.51
C LEU A 268 -1.24 -25.67 -7.13
N GLN A 269 -1.19 -25.99 -5.83
CA GLN A 269 -1.06 -27.35 -5.33
C GLN A 269 -2.26 -28.24 -5.68
N GLN A 270 -3.47 -27.68 -5.72
CA GLN A 270 -4.66 -28.41 -6.18
C GLN A 270 -4.62 -28.69 -7.68
N ILE A 271 -4.09 -27.76 -8.48
CA ILE A 271 -3.97 -27.92 -9.94
C ILE A 271 -2.82 -28.86 -10.33
N SER A 272 -1.78 -28.95 -9.49
CA SER A 272 -0.62 -29.81 -9.75
C SER A 272 -0.81 -31.28 -9.36
N LYS A 273 -1.88 -31.61 -8.61
CA LYS A 273 -2.29 -32.97 -8.29
C LYS A 273 -3.09 -33.57 -9.44
#